data_AF-U2ZMH3-F1
#
_entry.id   AF-U2ZMH3-F1
#
_cell.length_a   1.000
_cell.length_b   1.000
_cell.length_c   1.000
_cell.angle_alpha   90.00
_cell.angle_beta   90.00
_cell.angle_gamma   90.00
#
_symmetry.space_group_name_H-M   'P 1'
#
loop_
_entity.id
_entity.type
_entity.pdbx_description
1 polymer ?
#
loop_
_entity_poly.entity_id
_entity_poly.type
_entity_poly.pdbx_seq_one_letter_code
_entity_poly.pdbx_strand_id
1 'polypeptide(L)'
;MQTTTLTLIVAALVLALIGLAVYSRRSAEKARATGYNLGYDDAESSNADLARYQAAEILRLQNQLATNRAEQSQQVDAIMQDCDARIAIYAARALSAEDITTLQVANKQLALAAETYSNFKLHDQTRFAATVHGRLEHLIARLKEAHGSSNALELAEQAQPNGKSWLVYGPEGCGKTRNARAIANALGLTDILDDWQPGMPAPTTKTLVLTNSTGPFEPFSRRLLSFEQAMSLVASKQGAAA
;
A
#
# COMPACT_ATOMS: atom_id res chain seq x y z
N MET A 1 -23.63 112.15 -26.72
CA MET A 1 -24.37 111.09 -25.99
C MET A 1 -24.35 109.72 -26.67
N GLN A 2 -24.07 109.57 -27.97
CA GLN A 2 -24.00 108.24 -28.63
C GLN A 2 -22.71 107.44 -28.35
N THR A 3 -21.61 108.08 -27.94
CA THR A 3 -20.33 107.40 -27.65
C THR A 3 -20.30 106.67 -26.30
N THR A 4 -21.08 107.15 -25.33
CA THR A 4 -21.17 106.56 -23.98
C THR A 4 -22.05 105.30 -23.94
N THR A 5 -23.06 105.20 -24.80
CA THR A 5 -23.91 104.00 -24.88
C THR A 5 -23.19 102.85 -25.59
N LEU A 6 -22.45 103.14 -26.66
CA LEU A 6 -21.68 102.13 -27.40
C LEU A 6 -20.53 101.55 -26.55
N THR A 7 -19.85 102.38 -25.75
CA THR A 7 -18.81 101.92 -24.81
C THR A 7 -19.36 101.02 -23.71
N LEU A 8 -20.55 101.31 -23.17
CA LEU A 8 -21.21 100.44 -22.19
C LEU A 8 -21.64 99.08 -22.77
N ILE A 9 -22.15 99.07 -24.00
CA ILE A 9 -22.53 97.82 -24.69
C ILE A 9 -21.29 96.96 -24.94
N VAL A 10 -20.19 97.56 -25.42
CA VAL A 10 -18.92 96.85 -25.65
C VAL A 10 -18.36 96.32 -24.33
N ALA A 11 -18.39 97.11 -23.25
CA ALA A 11 -17.94 96.66 -21.93
C ALA A 11 -18.76 95.47 -21.40
N ALA A 12 -20.09 95.51 -21.57
CA ALA A 12 -20.97 94.41 -21.19
C ALA A 12 -20.69 93.13 -22.01
N LEU A 13 -20.44 93.28 -23.31
CA LEU A 13 -20.05 92.16 -24.19
C LEU A 13 -18.72 91.53 -23.78
N VAL A 14 -17.72 92.35 -23.44
CA VAL A 14 -16.42 91.87 -22.96
C VAL A 14 -16.56 91.13 -21.64
N LEU A 15 -17.36 91.65 -20.70
CA LEU A 15 -17.63 90.96 -19.42
C LEU A 15 -18.37 89.64 -19.62
N ALA A 16 -19.34 89.58 -20.55
CA ALA A 16 -20.05 88.36 -20.89
C ALA A 16 -19.11 87.30 -21.51
N LEU A 17 -18.20 87.70 -22.40
CA LEU A 17 -17.20 86.82 -23.00
C LEU A 17 -16.21 86.28 -21.96
N ILE A 18 -15.75 87.11 -21.03
CA ILE A 18 -14.89 86.68 -19.92
C ILE A 18 -15.64 85.69 -19.02
N GLY A 19 -16.90 85.99 -18.67
CA GLY A 19 -17.75 85.11 -17.89
C GLY A 19 -17.94 83.73 -18.55
N LEU A 20 -18.20 83.72 -19.86
CA LEU A 20 -18.35 82.49 -20.65
C LEU A 20 -17.04 81.68 -20.71
N ALA A 21 -15.90 82.36 -20.86
CA ALA A 21 -14.58 81.70 -20.87
C ALA A 21 -14.23 81.07 -19.52
N VAL A 22 -14.56 81.73 -18.40
CA VAL A 22 -14.37 81.16 -17.06
C VAL A 22 -15.30 79.98 -16.82
N TYR A 23 -16.56 80.09 -17.24
CA TYR A 23 -17.54 79.02 -17.13
C TYR A 23 -17.12 77.77 -17.92
N SER A 24 -16.72 77.95 -19.18
CA SER A 24 -16.29 76.84 -20.03
C SER A 24 -15.05 76.14 -19.48
N ARG A 25 -14.08 76.91 -18.96
CA ARG A 25 -12.88 76.35 -18.32
C ARG A 25 -13.22 75.53 -17.08
N ARG A 26 -14.05 76.06 -16.17
CA ARG A 26 -14.50 75.32 -14.98
C ARG A 26 -15.32 74.07 -15.33
N SER A 27 -16.15 74.14 -16.37
CA SER A 27 -16.93 72.99 -16.84
C SER A 27 -16.02 71.91 -17.42
N ALA A 28 -14.99 72.29 -18.18
CA ALA A 28 -14.01 71.35 -18.74
C ALA A 28 -13.15 70.69 -17.66
N GLU A 29 -12.75 71.44 -16.63
CA GLU A 29 -12.01 70.90 -15.48
C GLU A 29 -12.86 69.89 -14.69
N LYS A 30 -14.14 70.19 -14.44
CA LYS A 30 -15.08 69.23 -13.82
C LYS A 30 -15.27 67.99 -14.67
N ALA A 31 -15.49 68.13 -15.98
CA ALA A 31 -15.65 66.98 -16.87
C ALA A 31 -14.40 66.09 -16.92
N ARG A 32 -13.19 66.67 -16.89
CA ARG A 32 -11.93 65.91 -16.80
C ARG A 32 -11.79 65.18 -15.47
N ALA A 33 -12.11 65.83 -14.35
CA ALA A 33 -12.05 65.20 -13.03
C ALA A 33 -13.08 64.06 -12.89
N THR A 34 -14.32 64.27 -13.34
CA THR A 34 -15.37 63.24 -13.32
C THR A 34 -15.02 62.07 -14.23
N GLY A 35 -14.48 62.33 -15.44
CA GLY A 35 -14.06 61.28 -16.36
C GLY A 35 -12.87 60.47 -15.85
N TYR A 36 -11.91 61.10 -15.17
CA TYR A 36 -10.77 60.41 -14.56
C TYR A 36 -11.22 59.47 -13.44
N ASN A 37 -12.12 59.93 -12.56
CA ASN A 37 -12.64 59.10 -11.47
C ASN A 37 -13.48 57.93 -12.00
N LEU A 38 -14.37 58.16 -12.97
CA LEU A 38 -15.16 57.09 -13.61
C LEU A 38 -14.26 56.04 -14.27
N GLY A 39 -13.22 56.47 -14.99
CA GLY A 39 -12.28 55.54 -15.62
C GLY A 39 -11.43 54.75 -14.61
N TYR A 40 -11.11 55.36 -13.46
CA TYR A 40 -10.41 54.69 -12.38
C TYR A 40 -11.31 53.62 -11.73
N ASP A 41 -12.55 53.98 -11.39
CA ASP A 41 -13.52 53.06 -10.76
C ASP A 41 -13.91 51.91 -11.71
N ASP A 42 -14.03 52.16 -13.02
CA ASP A 42 -14.27 51.13 -14.04
C ASP A 42 -13.07 50.17 -14.17
N ALA A 43 -11.83 50.69 -14.11
CA ALA A 43 -10.64 49.86 -14.17
C ALA A 43 -10.43 49.05 -12.88
N GLU A 44 -10.73 49.64 -11.72
CA GLU A 44 -10.67 48.96 -10.42
C GLU A 44 -11.71 47.84 -10.33
N SER A 45 -12.96 48.10 -10.73
CA SER A 45 -14.03 47.09 -10.74
C SER A 45 -13.74 45.95 -11.72
N SER A 46 -13.24 46.28 -12.92
CA SER A 46 -12.82 45.27 -13.90
C SER A 46 -11.69 44.38 -13.38
N ASN A 47 -10.69 44.97 -12.70
CA ASN A 47 -9.60 44.21 -12.09
C ASN A 47 -10.09 43.32 -10.95
N ALA A 48 -11.02 43.80 -10.13
CA ALA A 48 -11.61 42.99 -9.06
C ALA A 48 -12.39 41.79 -9.62
N ASP A 49 -13.11 41.96 -10.72
CA ASP A 49 -13.83 40.88 -11.39
C ASP A 49 -12.88 39.86 -12.04
N LEU A 50 -11.79 40.32 -12.67
CA LEU A 50 -10.75 39.42 -13.19
C LEU A 50 -10.11 38.59 -12.08
N ALA A 51 -9.79 39.21 -10.94
CA ALA A 51 -9.23 38.53 -9.78
C ALA A 51 -10.19 37.46 -9.22
N ARG A 52 -11.50 37.77 -9.15
CA ARG A 52 -12.53 36.80 -8.75
C ARG A 52 -12.64 35.63 -9.72
N TYR A 53 -12.63 35.92 -11.03
CA TYR A 53 -12.67 34.89 -12.07
C TYR A 53 -11.45 33.96 -11.98
N GLN A 54 -10.25 34.53 -11.85
CA GLN A 54 -9.01 33.76 -11.71
C GLN A 54 -9.02 32.90 -10.43
N ALA A 55 -9.50 33.44 -9.30
CA ALA A 55 -9.62 32.67 -8.07
C ALA A 55 -10.59 31.48 -8.21
N ALA A 56 -11.73 31.68 -8.88
CA ALA A 56 -12.68 30.61 -9.15
C ALA A 56 -12.08 29.53 -10.07
N GLU A 57 -11.34 29.92 -11.11
CA GLU A 57 -10.70 28.99 -12.03
C GLU A 57 -9.57 28.19 -11.36
N ILE A 58 -8.76 28.83 -10.50
CA ILE A 58 -7.75 28.14 -9.69
C ILE A 58 -8.39 27.07 -8.81
N LEU A 59 -9.51 27.40 -8.16
CA LEU A 59 -10.23 26.45 -7.30
C LEU A 59 -10.77 25.28 -8.12
N ARG A 60 -11.36 25.55 -9.29
CA ARG A 60 -11.82 24.53 -10.23
C ARG A 60 -10.69 23.59 -10.65
N LEU A 61 -9.55 24.14 -11.05
CA LEU A 61 -8.38 23.37 -11.47
C LEU A 61 -7.80 22.52 -10.32
N GLN A 62 -7.78 23.07 -9.11
CA GLN A 62 -7.34 22.32 -7.92
C GLN A 62 -8.26 21.13 -7.63
N ASN A 63 -9.57 21.33 -7.70
CA ASN A 63 -10.54 20.24 -7.54
C ASN A 63 -10.36 19.16 -8.61
N GLN A 64 -10.17 19.56 -9.87
CA GLN A 64 -9.94 18.62 -10.97
C GLN A 64 -8.62 17.84 -10.82
N LEU A 65 -7.57 18.47 -10.31
CA LEU A 65 -6.31 17.78 -10.00
C LEU A 65 -6.49 16.79 -8.84
N ALA A 66 -7.27 17.14 -7.82
CA ALA A 66 -7.55 16.24 -6.70
C ALA A 66 -8.35 15.00 -7.15
N THR A 67 -9.37 15.17 -8.01
CA THR A 67 -10.13 14.05 -8.56
C THR A 67 -9.25 13.15 -9.44
N ASN A 68 -8.47 13.74 -10.34
CA ASN A 68 -7.59 12.97 -11.23
C ASN A 68 -6.55 12.16 -10.44
N ARG A 69 -5.99 12.73 -9.36
CA ARG A 69 -5.05 12.01 -8.49
C ARG A 69 -5.71 10.85 -7.76
N ALA A 70 -6.93 11.05 -7.26
CA ALA A 70 -7.69 9.99 -6.58
C ALA A 70 -8.03 8.83 -7.54
N GLU A 71 -8.44 9.15 -8.78
CA GLU A 71 -8.69 8.15 -9.82
C GLU A 71 -7.41 7.41 -10.20
N GLN A 72 -6.30 8.13 -10.37
CA GLN A 72 -5.00 7.51 -10.69
C GLN A 72 -4.52 6.60 -9.56
N SER A 73 -4.67 6.99 -8.30
CA SER A 73 -4.30 6.11 -7.17
C SER A 73 -5.15 4.84 -7.16
N GLN A 74 -6.46 4.95 -7.39
CA GLN A 74 -7.34 3.79 -7.47
C GLN A 74 -6.96 2.83 -8.61
N GLN A 75 -6.57 3.37 -9.77
CA GLN A 75 -6.09 2.55 -10.89
C GLN A 75 -4.79 1.83 -10.56
N VAL A 76 -3.84 2.51 -9.92
CA VAL A 76 -2.57 1.89 -9.50
C VAL A 76 -2.82 0.79 -8.48
N ASP A 77 -3.68 1.02 -7.49
CA ASP A 77 -4.01 0.02 -6.47
C ASP A 77 -4.67 -1.22 -7.10
N ALA A 78 -5.57 -1.04 -8.07
CA ALA A 78 -6.19 -2.14 -8.80
C ALA A 78 -5.16 -2.95 -9.61
N ILE A 79 -4.21 -2.28 -10.26
CA ILE A 79 -3.11 -2.95 -10.98
C ILE A 79 -2.21 -3.72 -10.02
N MET A 80 -1.87 -3.14 -8.86
CA MET A 80 -1.06 -3.82 -7.85
C MET A 80 -1.76 -5.07 -7.33
N GLN A 81 -3.06 -5.01 -7.04
CA GLN A 81 -3.84 -6.17 -6.61
C GLN A 81 -3.90 -7.28 -7.68
N ASP A 82 -4.06 -6.93 -8.96
CA ASP A 82 -4.00 -7.92 -10.05
C ASP A 82 -2.60 -8.56 -10.17
N CYS A 83 -1.55 -7.74 -10.09
CA CYS A 83 -0.17 -8.23 -10.09
C CYS A 83 0.07 -9.21 -8.93
N ASP A 84 -0.36 -8.87 -7.71
CA ASP A 84 -0.21 -9.72 -6.54
C ASP A 84 -1.00 -11.03 -6.69
N ALA A 85 -2.24 -10.97 -7.19
CA ALA A 85 -3.04 -12.17 -7.48
C ALA A 85 -2.36 -13.08 -8.51
N ARG A 86 -1.77 -12.50 -9.57
CA ARG A 86 -1.04 -13.26 -10.58
C ARG A 86 0.25 -13.86 -10.01
N ILE A 87 1.01 -13.09 -9.24
CA ILE A 87 2.22 -13.58 -8.55
C ILE A 87 1.87 -14.74 -7.62
N ALA A 88 0.77 -14.65 -6.86
CA ALA A 88 0.30 -15.73 -6.01
C ALA A 88 -0.04 -17.00 -6.81
N ILE A 89 -0.72 -16.88 -7.95
CA ILE A 89 -1.02 -18.03 -8.84
C ILE A 89 0.27 -18.66 -9.38
N TYR A 90 1.25 -17.85 -9.80
CA TYR A 90 2.53 -18.36 -10.29
C TYR A 90 3.37 -18.99 -9.18
N ALA A 91 3.34 -18.42 -7.97
CA ALA A 91 3.99 -18.99 -6.79
C ALA A 91 3.34 -20.30 -6.36
N ALA A 92 2.00 -20.40 -6.40
CA ALA A 92 1.28 -21.64 -6.09
C ALA A 92 1.52 -22.74 -7.13
N ARG A 93 1.80 -22.36 -8.40
CA ARG A 93 2.24 -23.29 -9.46
C ARG A 93 3.74 -23.57 -9.43
N ALA A 94 4.52 -22.89 -8.57
CA ALA A 94 5.95 -23.10 -8.48
C ALA A 94 6.24 -24.29 -7.56
N LEU A 95 6.61 -25.41 -8.19
CA LEU A 95 6.99 -26.70 -7.62
C LEU A 95 5.92 -27.41 -6.77
N SER A 96 5.37 -28.46 -7.35
CA SER A 96 4.54 -29.45 -6.65
C SER A 96 5.35 -30.25 -5.62
N ALA A 97 4.65 -30.92 -4.69
CA ALA A 97 5.29 -31.88 -3.79
C ALA A 97 6.04 -32.99 -4.56
N GLU A 98 5.55 -33.36 -5.74
CA GLU A 98 6.19 -34.33 -6.64
C GLU A 98 7.53 -33.80 -7.17
N ASP A 99 7.62 -32.51 -7.53
CA ASP A 99 8.87 -31.88 -7.97
C ASP A 99 9.92 -31.88 -6.85
N ILE A 100 9.50 -31.61 -5.60
CA ILE A 100 10.38 -31.67 -4.43
C ILE A 100 10.92 -33.10 -4.26
N THR A 101 10.08 -34.13 -4.40
CA THR A 101 10.55 -35.53 -4.33
C THR A 101 11.51 -35.88 -5.46
N THR A 102 11.25 -35.41 -6.67
CA THR A 102 12.14 -35.61 -7.83
C THR A 102 13.50 -34.96 -7.60
N LEU A 103 13.53 -33.74 -7.05
CA LEU A 103 14.77 -33.07 -6.64
C LEU A 103 15.53 -33.83 -5.56
N GLN A 104 14.84 -34.43 -4.59
CA GLN A 104 15.48 -35.28 -3.58
C GLN A 104 16.13 -36.52 -4.19
N VAL A 105 15.46 -37.17 -5.15
CA VAL A 105 16.03 -38.32 -5.85
C VAL A 105 17.27 -37.91 -6.64
N ALA A 106 17.21 -36.82 -7.39
CA ALA A 106 18.37 -36.28 -8.10
C ALA A 106 19.52 -35.93 -7.15
N ASN A 107 19.22 -35.35 -5.98
CA ASN A 107 20.23 -35.02 -4.98
C ASN A 107 20.93 -36.27 -4.42
N LYS A 108 20.19 -37.37 -4.20
CA LYS A 108 20.76 -38.66 -3.80
C LYS A 108 21.64 -39.27 -4.89
N GLN A 109 21.26 -39.12 -6.16
CA GLN A 109 22.09 -39.58 -7.28
C GLN A 109 23.40 -38.80 -7.38
N LEU A 110 23.39 -37.49 -7.10
CA LEU A 110 24.61 -36.68 -7.04
C LEU A 110 25.54 -37.10 -5.90
N ALA A 111 25.00 -37.49 -4.74
CA ALA A 111 25.79 -38.04 -3.65
C ALA A 111 26.46 -39.37 -4.07
N LEU A 112 25.70 -40.27 -4.69
CA LEU A 112 26.22 -41.54 -5.21
C LEU A 112 27.29 -41.32 -6.30
N ALA A 113 27.08 -40.34 -7.18
CA ALA A 113 28.04 -39.97 -8.21
C ALA A 113 29.34 -39.42 -7.60
N ALA A 114 29.25 -38.56 -6.57
CA ALA A 114 30.41 -38.07 -5.84
C ALA A 114 31.23 -39.20 -5.21
N GLU A 115 30.57 -40.17 -4.58
CA GLU A 115 31.22 -41.35 -4.02
C GLU A 115 31.88 -42.20 -5.11
N THR A 116 31.18 -42.41 -6.22
CA THR A 116 31.70 -43.15 -7.37
C THR A 116 32.95 -42.47 -7.96
N TYR A 117 32.94 -41.16 -8.15
CA TYR A 117 34.10 -40.39 -8.62
C TYR A 117 35.26 -40.42 -7.63
N SER A 118 34.96 -40.43 -6.33
CA SER A 118 35.97 -40.59 -5.29
C SER A 118 36.70 -41.92 -5.44
N ASN A 119 35.95 -43.01 -5.65
CA ASN A 119 36.49 -44.34 -5.86
C ASN A 119 37.37 -44.44 -7.13
N PHE A 120 37.00 -43.70 -8.20
CA PHE A 120 37.80 -43.59 -9.42
C PHE A 120 38.96 -42.59 -9.34
N LYS A 121 39.19 -41.94 -8.19
CA LYS A 121 40.22 -40.90 -8.00
C LYS A 121 40.06 -39.69 -8.94
N LEU A 122 38.82 -39.42 -9.33
CA LEU A 122 38.43 -38.27 -10.16
C LEU A 122 38.11 -37.08 -9.23
N HIS A 123 39.16 -36.45 -8.72
CA HIS A 123 39.05 -35.46 -7.63
C HIS A 123 38.20 -34.23 -8.00
N ASP A 124 38.32 -33.73 -9.23
CA ASP A 124 37.59 -32.55 -9.68
C ASP A 124 36.08 -32.83 -9.81
N GLN A 125 35.72 -33.98 -10.38
CA GLN A 125 34.34 -34.43 -10.52
C GLN A 125 33.71 -34.72 -9.16
N THR A 126 34.48 -35.30 -8.23
CA THR A 126 34.06 -35.52 -6.84
C THR A 126 33.72 -34.20 -6.17
N ARG A 127 34.61 -33.20 -6.27
CA ARG A 127 34.43 -31.89 -5.65
C ARG A 127 33.22 -31.16 -6.22
N PHE A 128 33.04 -31.21 -7.54
CA PHE A 128 31.89 -30.61 -8.20
C PHE A 128 30.58 -31.28 -7.74
N ALA A 129 30.49 -32.60 -7.80
CA ALA A 129 29.29 -33.34 -7.41
C ALA A 129 28.93 -33.10 -5.93
N ALA A 130 29.91 -33.10 -5.02
CA ALA A 130 29.70 -32.79 -3.60
C ALA A 130 29.22 -31.35 -3.37
N THR A 131 29.77 -30.39 -4.11
CA THR A 131 29.35 -28.97 -4.00
C THR A 131 27.92 -28.77 -4.50
N VAL A 132 27.57 -29.38 -5.62
CA VAL A 132 26.21 -29.29 -6.19
C VAL A 132 25.21 -30.01 -5.28
N HIS A 133 25.58 -31.16 -4.71
CA HIS A 133 24.77 -31.88 -3.72
C HIS A 133 24.41 -31.00 -2.52
N GLY A 134 25.41 -30.38 -1.87
CA GLY A 134 25.15 -29.51 -0.71
C GLY A 134 24.29 -28.29 -1.04
N ARG A 135 24.46 -27.70 -2.23
CA ARG A 135 23.60 -26.59 -2.69
C ARG A 135 22.16 -27.02 -2.92
N LEU A 136 21.95 -28.16 -3.58
CA LEU A 136 20.62 -28.73 -3.82
C LEU A 136 19.93 -29.12 -2.52
N GLU A 137 20.66 -29.66 -1.55
CA GLU A 137 20.12 -30.01 -0.23
C GLU A 137 19.56 -28.78 0.49
N HIS A 138 20.32 -27.68 0.54
CA HIS A 138 19.85 -26.43 1.12
C HIS A 138 18.62 -25.87 0.38
N LEU A 139 18.59 -25.94 -0.95
CA LEU A 139 17.42 -25.49 -1.72
C LEU A 139 16.18 -26.34 -1.44
N ILE A 140 16.33 -27.67 -1.38
CA ILE A 140 15.24 -28.59 -1.05
C ILE A 140 14.71 -28.32 0.36
N ALA A 141 15.57 -28.04 1.34
CA ALA A 141 15.16 -27.71 2.70
C ALA A 141 14.30 -26.42 2.72
N ARG A 142 14.75 -25.37 2.03
CA ARG A 142 14.00 -24.10 1.91
C ARG A 142 12.66 -24.29 1.20
N LEU A 143 12.62 -25.09 0.14
CA LEU A 143 11.39 -25.37 -0.60
C LEU A 143 10.39 -26.16 0.24
N LYS A 144 10.85 -27.13 1.05
CA LYS A 144 9.98 -27.87 1.98
C LYS A 144 9.38 -26.98 3.05
N GLU A 145 10.17 -26.07 3.60
CA GLU A 145 9.69 -25.10 4.59
C GLU A 145 8.62 -24.18 4.00
N ALA A 146 8.86 -23.65 2.80
CA ALA A 146 7.90 -22.81 2.07
C ALA A 146 6.61 -23.58 1.71
N HIS A 147 6.74 -24.80 1.19
CA HIS A 147 5.60 -25.62 0.78
C HIS A 147 4.79 -26.17 1.96
N GLY A 148 5.46 -26.55 3.06
CA GLY A 148 4.81 -26.98 4.30
C GLY A 148 4.03 -25.85 4.96
N SER A 149 4.58 -24.62 4.92
CA SER A 149 3.93 -23.42 5.45
C SER A 149 2.64 -23.07 4.72
N SER A 150 2.61 -23.19 3.37
CA SER A 150 1.42 -22.89 2.57
C SER A 150 0.32 -23.94 2.78
N ASN A 151 0.66 -25.23 2.72
CA ASN A 151 -0.30 -26.30 2.91
C ASN A 151 -0.88 -26.35 4.33
N ALA A 152 -0.09 -26.03 5.36
CA ALA A 152 -0.57 -26.04 6.74
C ALA A 152 -1.60 -24.93 7.00
N LEU A 153 -1.41 -23.75 6.40
CA LEU A 153 -2.35 -22.63 6.50
C LEU A 153 -3.68 -22.96 5.79
N GLU A 154 -3.61 -23.47 4.56
CA GLU A 154 -4.81 -23.93 3.82
C GLU A 154 -5.56 -25.04 4.56
N LEU A 155 -4.82 -26.03 5.10
CA LEU A 155 -5.42 -27.12 5.87
C LEU A 155 -6.07 -26.61 7.17
N ALA A 156 -5.52 -25.57 7.78
CA ALA A 156 -6.05 -24.95 9.00
C ALA A 156 -7.31 -24.12 8.71
N GLU A 157 -7.34 -23.42 7.58
CA GLU A 157 -8.51 -22.65 7.13
C GLU A 157 -9.69 -23.58 6.77
N GLN A 158 -9.40 -24.68 6.09
CA GLN A 158 -10.37 -25.73 5.74
C GLN A 158 -10.65 -26.72 6.89
N ALA A 159 -9.94 -26.62 8.02
CA ALA A 159 -10.10 -27.55 9.13
C ALA A 159 -11.49 -27.40 9.76
N GLN A 160 -12.37 -28.36 9.46
CA GLN A 160 -13.46 -28.72 10.37
C GLN A 160 -12.85 -29.25 11.68
N PRO A 161 -13.54 -29.12 12.84
CA PRO A 161 -13.03 -29.54 14.15
C PRO A 161 -12.89 -31.07 14.24
N ASN A 162 -11.89 -31.60 13.56
CA ASN A 162 -11.71 -33.03 13.28
C ASN A 162 -11.04 -33.79 14.43
N GLY A 163 -11.19 -33.28 15.65
CA GLY A 163 -10.70 -33.92 16.87
C GLY A 163 -9.19 -33.93 17.06
N LYS A 164 -8.37 -33.40 16.14
CA LYS A 164 -6.90 -33.55 16.20
C LYS A 164 -6.21 -32.26 16.65
N SER A 165 -5.07 -32.42 17.31
CA SER A 165 -4.27 -31.33 17.88
C SER A 165 -3.43 -30.58 16.82
N TRP A 166 -3.17 -29.30 17.07
CA TRP A 166 -2.35 -28.42 16.22
C TRP A 166 -1.18 -27.86 17.02
N LEU A 167 -0.02 -27.72 16.37
CA LEU A 167 1.16 -27.13 17.00
C LEU A 167 1.46 -25.75 16.42
N VAL A 168 1.63 -24.77 17.30
CA VAL A 168 2.05 -23.42 16.96
C VAL A 168 3.44 -23.15 17.54
N TYR A 169 4.36 -22.74 16.68
CA TYR A 169 5.73 -22.40 17.08
C TYR A 169 6.03 -20.92 16.85
N GLY A 170 6.91 -20.37 17.67
CA GLY A 170 7.40 -19.00 17.52
C GLY A 170 8.41 -18.62 18.60
N PRO A 171 9.21 -17.55 18.37
CA PRO A 171 10.23 -17.10 19.32
C PRO A 171 9.63 -16.73 20.68
N GLU A 172 10.44 -16.80 21.74
CA GLU A 172 10.03 -16.35 23.07
C GLU A 172 9.60 -14.88 23.05
N GLY A 173 8.54 -14.54 23.79
CA GLY A 173 8.00 -13.17 23.82
C GLY A 173 7.11 -12.78 22.62
N CYS A 174 6.86 -13.66 21.64
CA CYS A 174 5.99 -13.33 20.50
C CYS A 174 4.49 -13.15 20.84
N GLY A 175 4.07 -13.39 22.09
CA GLY A 175 2.67 -13.29 22.50
C GLY A 175 1.84 -14.56 22.24
N LYS A 176 2.46 -15.68 21.89
CA LYS A 176 1.82 -16.99 21.69
C LYS A 176 0.91 -17.40 22.85
N THR A 177 1.37 -17.32 24.10
CA THR A 177 0.56 -17.61 25.30
C THR A 177 -0.62 -16.64 25.45
N ARG A 178 -0.41 -15.35 25.17
CA ARG A 178 -1.45 -14.31 25.28
C ARG A 178 -2.58 -14.53 24.25
N ASN A 179 -2.22 -14.96 23.04
CA ASN A 179 -3.18 -15.18 21.94
C ASN A 179 -3.63 -16.64 21.79
N ALA A 180 -3.16 -17.54 22.66
CA ALA A 180 -3.44 -18.97 22.60
C ALA A 180 -4.94 -19.27 22.51
N ARG A 181 -5.75 -18.56 23.30
CA ARG A 181 -7.21 -18.75 23.32
C ARG A 181 -7.89 -18.31 22.02
N ALA A 182 -7.43 -17.23 21.42
CA ALA A 182 -7.94 -16.76 20.14
C ALA A 182 -7.62 -17.75 19.01
N ILE A 183 -6.39 -18.26 19.01
CA ILE A 183 -5.92 -19.27 18.04
C ILE A 183 -6.68 -20.59 18.23
N ALA A 184 -6.85 -21.07 19.47
CA ALA A 184 -7.59 -22.28 19.78
C ALA A 184 -9.05 -22.17 19.30
N ASN A 185 -9.72 -21.04 19.57
CA ASN A 185 -11.08 -20.79 19.11
C ASN A 185 -11.17 -20.81 17.58
N ALA A 186 -10.23 -20.17 16.89
CA ALA A 186 -10.24 -20.13 15.43
C ALA A 186 -10.00 -21.52 14.80
N LEU A 187 -9.22 -22.38 15.46
CA LEU A 187 -8.99 -23.77 15.04
C LEU A 187 -10.05 -24.77 15.57
N GLY A 188 -10.99 -24.31 16.41
CA GLY A 188 -12.02 -25.17 17.01
C GLY A 188 -11.49 -26.15 18.06
N LEU A 189 -10.41 -25.77 18.76
CA LEU A 189 -9.73 -26.56 19.79
C LEU A 189 -10.23 -26.18 21.19
N THR A 190 -10.34 -27.16 22.08
CA THR A 190 -10.87 -26.97 23.44
C THR A 190 -9.77 -26.76 24.47
N ASP A 191 -8.63 -27.41 24.25
CA ASP A 191 -7.54 -27.48 25.23
C ASP A 191 -6.31 -26.75 24.71
N ILE A 192 -5.52 -26.20 25.63
CA ILE A 192 -4.28 -25.48 25.31
C ILE A 192 -3.18 -26.09 26.17
N LEU A 193 -2.11 -26.55 25.52
CA LEU A 193 -0.88 -27.03 26.15
C LEU A 193 0.23 -26.04 25.80
N ASP A 194 0.65 -25.26 26.79
CA ASP A 194 1.82 -24.39 26.66
C ASP A 194 3.11 -25.15 27.00
N ASP A 195 4.26 -24.63 26.57
CA ASP A 195 5.59 -25.16 26.86
C ASP A 195 5.88 -26.59 26.39
N TRP A 196 5.28 -27.01 25.27
CA TRP A 196 5.61 -28.32 24.69
C TRP A 196 7.03 -28.31 24.09
N GLN A 197 7.76 -29.40 24.30
CA GLN A 197 9.12 -29.60 23.85
C GLN A 197 9.21 -30.86 22.98
N PRO A 198 10.09 -30.88 21.95
CA PRO A 198 10.32 -32.06 21.14
C PRO A 198 10.71 -33.26 21.99
N GLY A 199 9.96 -34.36 21.87
CA GLY A 199 10.14 -35.57 22.68
C GLY A 199 9.09 -35.75 23.79
N MET A 200 8.29 -34.73 24.11
CA MET A 200 7.11 -34.91 24.97
C MET A 200 5.97 -35.60 24.21
N PRO A 201 5.13 -36.42 24.89
CA PRO A 201 4.00 -37.08 24.25
C PRO A 201 3.06 -36.04 23.64
N ALA A 202 2.77 -36.19 22.34
CA ALA A 202 1.85 -35.32 21.64
C ALA A 202 0.40 -35.61 22.09
N PRO A 203 -0.37 -34.62 22.57
CA PRO A 203 -1.76 -34.82 22.92
C PRO A 203 -2.56 -35.22 21.67
N THR A 204 -3.29 -36.32 21.76
CA THR A 204 -3.99 -36.95 20.62
C THR A 204 -5.28 -36.23 20.23
N THR A 205 -5.88 -35.43 21.12
CA THR A 205 -7.19 -34.83 20.89
C THR A 205 -7.28 -33.33 21.19
N LYS A 206 -7.83 -32.58 20.22
CA LYS A 206 -8.33 -31.18 20.33
C LYS A 206 -7.48 -30.18 21.13
N THR A 207 -6.17 -30.35 21.15
CA THR A 207 -5.28 -29.50 21.94
C THR A 207 -4.48 -28.57 21.03
N LEU A 208 -4.43 -27.28 21.37
CA LEU A 208 -3.47 -26.33 20.82
C LEU A 208 -2.16 -26.48 21.58
N VAL A 209 -1.11 -26.89 20.89
CA VAL A 209 0.22 -27.10 21.45
C VAL A 209 1.08 -25.89 21.09
N LEU A 210 1.68 -25.25 22.09
CA LEU A 210 2.61 -24.13 21.88
C LEU A 210 4.04 -24.58 22.15
N THR A 211 4.98 -24.16 21.32
CA THR A 211 6.40 -24.41 21.55
C THR A 211 7.25 -23.18 21.24
N ASN A 212 8.36 -23.04 21.96
CA ASN A 212 9.43 -22.09 21.67
C ASN A 212 10.61 -22.73 20.91
N SER A 213 10.61 -24.06 20.77
CA SER A 213 11.71 -24.80 20.16
C SER A 213 11.75 -24.61 18.64
N THR A 214 12.94 -24.67 18.05
CA THR A 214 13.14 -24.62 16.60
C THR A 214 13.41 -26.02 16.05
N GLY A 215 12.40 -26.90 16.17
CA GLY A 215 12.34 -28.22 15.53
C GLY A 215 13.38 -29.26 15.98
N PRO A 216 13.28 -30.50 15.47
CA PRO A 216 12.18 -31.05 14.64
C PRO A 216 10.89 -31.33 15.44
N PHE A 217 9.73 -31.05 14.85
CA PHE A 217 8.42 -31.08 15.52
C PHE A 217 7.61 -32.36 15.25
N GLU A 218 8.25 -33.53 15.21
CA GLU A 218 7.49 -34.79 15.09
C GLU A 218 6.64 -35.02 16.36
N PRO A 219 5.35 -35.40 16.25
CA PRO A 219 4.61 -35.89 15.07
C PRO A 219 3.78 -34.83 14.31
N PHE A 220 3.92 -33.54 14.63
CA PHE A 220 3.07 -32.46 14.12
C PHE A 220 3.46 -31.93 12.73
N SER A 221 4.30 -32.63 11.97
CA SER A 221 4.88 -32.17 10.69
C SER A 221 3.86 -31.73 9.63
N ARG A 222 2.59 -32.14 9.73
CA ARG A 222 1.49 -31.74 8.83
C ARG A 222 0.49 -30.75 9.44
N ARG A 223 0.60 -30.45 10.74
CA ARG A 223 -0.30 -29.55 11.50
C ARG A 223 0.52 -28.58 12.34
N LEU A 224 1.41 -27.90 11.63
CA LEU A 224 2.37 -26.97 12.19
C LEU A 224 2.06 -25.59 11.62
N LEU A 225 1.81 -24.62 12.49
CA LEU A 225 1.60 -23.22 12.10
C LEU A 225 2.65 -22.35 12.78
N SER A 226 3.21 -21.37 12.08
CA SER A 226 3.93 -20.30 12.76
C SER A 226 2.94 -19.43 13.53
N PHE A 227 3.43 -18.71 14.54
CA PHE A 227 2.61 -17.75 15.28
C PHE A 227 1.95 -16.71 14.35
N GLU A 228 2.67 -16.20 13.35
CA GLU A 228 2.14 -15.25 12.38
C GLU A 228 1.00 -15.84 11.54
N GLN A 229 1.18 -17.08 11.08
CA GLN A 229 0.15 -17.82 10.34
C GLN A 229 -1.10 -18.07 11.19
N ALA A 230 -0.91 -18.45 12.45
CA ALA A 230 -2.02 -18.64 13.38
C ALA A 230 -2.82 -17.35 13.60
N MET A 231 -2.14 -16.19 13.70
CA MET A 231 -2.79 -14.89 13.85
C MET A 231 -3.49 -14.43 12.55
N SER A 232 -2.91 -14.72 11.38
CA SER A 232 -3.56 -14.48 10.09
C SER A 232 -4.88 -15.25 9.97
N LEU A 233 -4.89 -16.52 10.41
CA LEU A 233 -6.11 -17.34 10.46
C LEU A 233 -7.15 -16.82 11.48
N VAL A 234 -6.69 -16.29 12.62
CA VAL A 234 -7.59 -15.63 13.58
C VAL A 234 -8.22 -14.39 12.94
N ALA A 235 -7.43 -13.58 12.23
CA ALA A 235 -7.92 -12.39 11.55
C ALA A 235 -8.93 -12.74 10.44
N SER A 236 -8.66 -13.77 9.63
CA SER A 236 -9.58 -14.20 8.56
C SER A 236 -10.92 -14.69 9.12
N LYS A 237 -10.93 -15.48 10.20
CA LYS A 237 -12.17 -15.94 10.84
C LYS A 237 -12.92 -14.86 11.61
N GLN A 238 -12.22 -13.89 12.19
CA GLN A 238 -12.87 -12.74 12.85
C GLN A 238 -13.51 -11.80 11.83
N GLY A 239 -12.86 -11.58 10.68
CA GLY A 239 -13.44 -10.80 9.58
C GLY A 239 -14.63 -11.46 8.88
N ALA A 240 -14.67 -12.80 8.84
CA ALA A 240 -15.80 -13.56 8.30
C ALA A 240 -17.01 -13.64 9.26
N ALA A 241 -16.85 -13.27 10.54
CA ALA A 241 -17.89 -13.33 11.57
C ALA A 241 -18.48 -11.95 11.92
N ALA A 242 -18.06 -10.88 11.22
CA ALA A 242 -18.56 -9.51 11.35
C ALA A 242 -19.46 -9.15 10.16
#